data_AF-T1F0N9-F1
#
_entry.id   AF-T1F0N9-F1
#
_cell.length_a   1.000
_cell.length_b   1.000
_cell.length_c   1.000
_cell.angle_alpha   90.00
_cell.angle_beta   90.00
_cell.angle_gamma   90.00
#
_symmetry.space_group_name_H-M   'P 1'
#
loop_
_entity.id
_entity.type
_entity.pdbx_description
1 polymer ?
#
loop_
_entity_poly.entity_id
_entity_poly.type
_entity_poly.pdbx_seq_one_letter_code
_entity_poly.pdbx_strand_id
1 'polypeptide(L)'
;MRLLKIQKRDIRPFKCKFCSYYARTNSQLKVHMMRHQGIRQYVCHLCNYKGVTQSDLNRHTKSQIHVLKSRNECSQCSEGFVSPMNLAQHCKDRHHIQQGS
;
A
#
# COMPACT_ATOMS: atom_id res chain seq x y z
N MET A 1 -42.74 -2.52 -18.47
CA MET A 1 -42.34 -3.61 -17.55
C MET A 1 -41.40 -3.05 -16.49
N ARG A 2 -41.75 -3.12 -15.20
CA ARG A 2 -40.89 -2.62 -14.10
C ARG A 2 -39.84 -3.68 -13.81
N LEU A 3 -38.58 -3.41 -14.13
CA LEU A 3 -37.46 -4.25 -13.71
C LEU A 3 -37.39 -4.19 -12.18
N LEU A 4 -37.77 -5.29 -11.53
CA LEU A 4 -37.61 -5.45 -10.08
C LEU A 4 -36.11 -5.38 -9.80
N LYS A 5 -35.65 -4.26 -9.21
CA LYS A 5 -34.30 -4.15 -8.66
C LYS A 5 -34.20 -5.17 -7.54
N ILE A 6 -33.66 -6.35 -7.83
CA ILE A 6 -33.34 -7.37 -6.83
C ILE A 6 -32.38 -6.69 -5.84
N GLN A 7 -32.87 -6.36 -4.66
CA GLN A 7 -32.01 -5.94 -3.55
C GLN A 7 -31.12 -7.15 -3.25
N LYS A 8 -29.84 -7.07 -3.61
CA LYS A 8 -28.83 -8.05 -3.19
C LYS A 8 -28.81 -8.04 -1.66
N ARG A 9 -29.46 -9.01 -1.01
CA ARG A 9 -29.29 -9.27 0.42
C ARG A 9 -27.79 -9.37 0.70
N ASP A 10 -27.29 -8.73 1.76
CA ASP A 10 -25.88 -8.84 2.21
C ASP A 10 -25.63 -10.22 2.82
N ILE A 11 -25.79 -11.27 2.01
CA ILE A 11 -25.55 -12.64 2.42
C ILE A 11 -24.04 -12.85 2.37
N ARG A 12 -23.47 -13.24 3.50
CA ARG A 12 -22.05 -13.57 3.65
C ARG A 12 -21.93 -15.03 4.08
N PRO A 13 -22.13 -15.99 3.16
CA PRO A 13 -22.29 -17.39 3.53
C PRO A 13 -20.95 -18.06 3.91
N PHE A 14 -19.82 -17.42 3.59
CA PHE A 14 -18.49 -18.01 3.77
C PHE A 14 -17.86 -17.56 5.09
N LYS A 15 -17.91 -18.42 6.12
CA LYS A 15 -17.35 -18.15 7.45
C LYS A 15 -15.85 -18.47 7.52
N CYS A 16 -15.08 -17.61 8.18
CA CYS A 16 -13.71 -17.92 8.58
C CYS A 16 -13.68 -18.91 9.75
N LYS A 17 -12.77 -19.90 9.69
CA LYS A 17 -12.61 -20.88 10.77
C LYS A 17 -11.82 -20.37 11.98
N PHE A 18 -11.13 -19.23 11.85
CA PHE A 18 -10.23 -18.70 12.89
C PHE A 18 -10.71 -17.40 13.53
N CYS A 19 -11.74 -16.75 12.98
CA CYS A 19 -12.30 -15.53 13.53
C CYS A 19 -13.77 -15.35 13.10
N SER A 20 -14.44 -14.33 13.63
CA SER A 20 -15.85 -14.03 13.35
C SER A 20 -16.11 -13.41 11.95
N TYR A 21 -15.14 -13.44 11.04
CA TYR A 21 -15.27 -12.85 9.70
C TYR A 21 -16.13 -13.73 8.78
N TYR A 22 -17.02 -13.08 8.02
CA TYR A 22 -17.81 -13.70 6.96
C TYR A 22 -17.58 -12.97 5.64
N ALA A 23 -17.34 -13.73 4.57
CA ALA A 23 -17.15 -13.24 3.23
C ALA A 23 -18.39 -13.44 2.36
N ARG A 24 -18.56 -12.55 1.37
CA ARG A 24 -19.62 -12.66 0.34
C ARG A 24 -19.30 -13.71 -0.72
N THR A 25 -18.02 -13.98 -0.96
CA THR A 25 -17.55 -14.94 -1.98
C THR A 25 -16.43 -15.79 -1.43
N ASN A 26 -16.26 -16.99 -2.00
CA ASN A 26 -15.15 -17.88 -1.63
C ASN A 26 -13.78 -17.22 -1.90
N SER A 27 -13.64 -16.44 -2.97
CA SER A 27 -12.40 -15.71 -3.27
C SER A 27 -12.05 -14.68 -2.19
N GLN A 28 -13.04 -13.97 -1.65
CA GLN A 28 -12.81 -13.04 -0.52
C GLN A 28 -12.39 -13.80 0.74
N LEU A 29 -12.98 -14.97 1.01
CA LEU A 29 -12.56 -15.82 2.12
C LEU A 29 -11.11 -16.29 1.93
N LYS A 30 -10.74 -16.77 0.74
CA LYS A 30 -9.35 -17.18 0.43
C LYS A 30 -8.35 -16.04 0.67
N VAL A 31 -8.65 -14.84 0.19
CA VAL A 31 -7.82 -13.65 0.44
C VAL A 31 -7.72 -13.32 1.92
N HIS A 32 -8.83 -13.42 2.65
CA HIS A 32 -8.83 -13.23 4.09
C HIS A 32 -7.93 -14.27 4.80
N MET A 33 -7.98 -15.53 4.41
CA MET A 33 -7.15 -16.60 5.00
C MET A 33 -5.65 -16.36 4.81
N MET A 34 -5.22 -15.71 3.72
CA MET A 34 -3.82 -15.33 3.54
C MET A 34 -3.32 -14.41 4.67
N ARG A 35 -4.19 -13.59 5.27
CA ARG A 35 -3.84 -12.76 6.44
C ARG A 35 -3.52 -13.59 7.67
N HIS A 36 -4.29 -14.65 7.92
CA HIS A 36 -4.01 -15.59 9.01
C HIS A 36 -2.68 -16.32 8.82
N GLN A 37 -2.31 -16.63 7.58
CA GLN A 37 -1.05 -17.30 7.25
C GLN A 37 0.13 -16.32 7.15
N GLY A 38 -0.09 -15.02 7.31
CA GLY A 38 0.94 -13.99 7.11
C GLY A 38 1.42 -13.86 5.66
N ILE A 39 0.72 -14.47 4.70
CA ILE A 39 1.09 -14.46 3.29
C ILE A 39 0.81 -13.08 2.68
N ARG A 40 1.87 -12.42 2.20
CA ARG A 40 1.81 -11.11 1.54
C ARG A 40 2.60 -11.18 0.24
N GLN A 41 1.90 -11.56 -0.83
CA GLN A 41 2.50 -11.87 -2.14
C GLN A 41 2.87 -10.62 -2.94
N TYR A 42 2.27 -9.48 -2.66
CA TYR A 42 2.43 -8.28 -3.47
C TYR A 42 3.48 -7.36 -2.84
N VAL A 43 4.66 -7.30 -3.44
CA VAL A 43 5.80 -6.55 -2.91
C VAL A 43 5.88 -5.17 -3.58
N CYS A 44 6.11 -4.13 -2.80
CA CYS A 44 6.43 -2.81 -3.33
C CYS A 44 7.88 -2.78 -3.82
N HIS A 45 8.11 -2.25 -5.03
CA HIS A 45 9.47 -2.10 -5.56
C HIS A 45 10.18 -0.82 -5.06
N LEU A 46 9.47 0.06 -4.36
CA LEU A 46 10.01 1.33 -3.85
C LEU A 46 10.36 1.27 -2.35
N CYS A 47 9.84 0.29 -1.61
CA CYS A 47 10.10 0.10 -0.18
C CYS A 47 9.78 -1.34 0.26
N ASN A 48 10.03 -1.65 1.53
CA ASN A 48 9.81 -2.99 2.11
C ASN A 48 8.34 -3.37 2.38
N TYR A 49 7.37 -2.60 1.89
CA TYR A 49 5.95 -2.90 2.08
C TYR A 49 5.52 -4.14 1.30
N LYS A 50 4.71 -4.99 1.95
CA LYS A 50 4.07 -6.15 1.31
C LYS A 50 2.56 -6.17 1.57
N GLY A 51 1.79 -6.22 0.49
CA GLY A 51 0.34 -6.34 0.47
C GLY A 51 -0.14 -7.78 0.31
N VAL A 52 -1.36 -8.05 0.77
CA VAL A 52 -2.03 -9.34 0.58
C VAL A 52 -2.73 -9.40 -0.78
N THR A 53 -3.16 -8.25 -1.30
CA THR A 53 -3.80 -8.12 -2.61
C THR A 53 -3.10 -7.06 -3.46
N GLN A 54 -3.28 -7.14 -4.78
CA GLN A 54 -2.83 -6.09 -5.70
C GLN A 54 -3.44 -4.73 -5.35
N SER A 55 -4.71 -4.70 -4.93
CA SER A 55 -5.38 -3.47 -4.52
C SER A 55 -4.73 -2.82 -3.29
N ASP A 56 -4.27 -3.63 -2.32
CA ASP A 56 -3.52 -3.12 -1.18
C ASP A 56 -2.20 -2.48 -1.64
N LEU A 57 -1.47 -3.14 -2.54
CA LEU A 57 -0.25 -2.60 -3.12
C LEU A 57 -0.51 -1.32 -3.91
N ASN A 58 -1.53 -1.28 -4.76
CA ASN A 58 -1.88 -0.10 -5.56
C ASN A 58 -2.27 1.11 -4.69
N ARG A 59 -2.99 0.87 -3.59
CA ARG A 59 -3.29 1.94 -2.62
C ARG A 59 -2.03 2.42 -1.91
N HIS A 60 -1.15 1.50 -1.58
CA HIS A 60 0.12 1.82 -0.95
C HIS A 60 1.04 2.62 -1.88
N THR A 61 1.20 2.21 -3.14
CA THR A 61 2.03 2.94 -4.14
C THR A 61 1.48 4.34 -4.40
N LYS A 62 0.17 4.53 -4.34
CA LYS A 62 -0.49 5.83 -4.43
C LYS A 62 -0.47 6.65 -3.12
N SER A 63 0.05 6.10 -2.03
CA SER A 63 0.10 6.82 -0.76
C SER A 63 1.12 7.96 -0.79
N GLN A 64 0.91 8.96 0.05
CA GLN A 64 1.80 10.13 0.15
C GLN A 64 3.26 9.75 0.46
N ILE A 65 3.50 8.57 1.04
CA ILE A 65 4.85 8.07 1.33
C ILE A 65 5.69 8.00 0.06
N HIS A 66 5.16 7.44 -1.03
CA HIS A 66 5.90 7.32 -2.30
C HIS A 66 5.88 8.60 -3.12
N VAL A 67 4.81 9.40 -3.01
CA VAL A 67 4.76 10.72 -3.65
C VAL A 67 5.83 11.64 -3.08
N LEU A 68 5.97 11.68 -1.75
CA LEU A 68 6.99 12.47 -1.07
C LEU A 68 8.38 11.89 -1.34
N LYS A 69 8.54 10.56 -1.27
CA LYS A 69 9.81 9.89 -1.59
C LYS A 69 10.29 10.22 -3.01
N SER A 70 9.39 10.21 -4.00
CA SER A 70 9.70 10.59 -5.38
C SER A 70 9.98 12.09 -5.55
N ARG A 71 9.39 12.97 -4.74
CA ARG A 71 9.64 14.42 -4.78
C ARG A 71 10.91 14.84 -4.04
N ASN A 72 11.25 14.10 -2.99
CA ASN A 72 12.35 14.41 -2.09
C ASN A 72 13.38 13.27 -2.09
N GLU A 73 13.67 12.73 -3.27
CA GLU A 73 14.80 11.83 -3.47
C GLU A 73 16.08 12.67 -3.64
N CYS A 74 17.18 12.22 -3.06
CA CYS A 74 18.47 12.85 -3.29
C CYS A 74 18.89 12.60 -4.75
N SER A 75 19.39 13.62 -5.44
CA SER A 75 19.90 13.44 -6.81
C SER A 75 21.28 12.78 -6.85
N GLN A 76 21.98 12.74 -5.69
CA GLN A 76 23.34 12.20 -5.56
C GLN A 76 23.36 10.79 -4.92
N CYS A 77 22.24 10.32 -4.37
CA CYS A 77 22.09 8.96 -3.84
C CYS A 77 20.62 8.50 -3.85
N SER A 78 20.34 7.21 -3.73
CA SER A 78 18.96 6.67 -3.81
C SER A 78 18.15 6.79 -2.50
N GLU A 79 18.56 7.67 -1.58
CA GLU A 79 17.83 7.96 -0.34
C GLU A 79 16.67 8.93 -0.61
N GLY A 80 15.50 8.63 -0.04
CA GLY A 80 14.31 9.46 -0.21
C GLY A 80 13.69 9.85 1.12
N PHE A 81 13.28 11.13 1.22
CA PHE A 81 12.91 11.76 2.49
C PHE A 81 11.44 12.15 2.53
N VAL A 82 10.84 12.14 3.72
CA VAL A 82 9.43 12.56 3.91
C VAL A 82 9.31 14.09 3.89
N SER A 83 10.38 14.82 4.23
CA SER A 83 10.41 16.27 4.31
C SER A 83 11.53 16.86 3.43
N PRO A 84 11.27 17.96 2.69
CA PRO A 84 12.29 18.69 1.95
C PRO A 84 13.42 19.22 2.84
N MET A 85 13.12 19.59 4.10
CA MET A 85 14.11 20.08 5.05
C MET A 85 15.12 18.97 5.42
N ASN A 86 14.62 17.75 5.59
CA ASN A 86 15.47 16.59 5.90
C ASN A 86 16.35 16.23 4.70
N LEU A 87 15.82 16.32 3.47
CA LEU A 87 16.62 16.15 2.26
C LEU A 87 17.71 17.22 2.16
N ALA A 88 17.36 18.49 2.36
CA ALA A 88 18.31 19.60 2.28
C ALA A 88 19.45 19.46 3.30
N GLN A 89 19.13 19.04 4.53
CA GLN A 89 20.13 18.79 5.56
C GLN A 89 20.98 17.54 5.24
N HIS A 90 20.35 16.44 4.83
CA HIS A 90 21.07 15.25 4.36
C HIS A 90 22.06 15.60 3.26
N CYS A 91 21.63 16.39 2.26
CA CYS A 91 22.50 16.90 1.23
C CYS A 91 23.66 17.66 1.88
N LYS A 92 23.42 18.75 2.62
CA LYS A 92 24.50 19.53 3.28
C LYS A 92 25.52 18.68 4.06
N ASP A 93 25.07 17.65 4.78
CA ASP A 93 25.93 16.83 5.64
C ASP A 93 26.65 15.68 4.92
N ARG A 94 26.02 15.07 3.91
CA ARG A 94 26.53 13.85 3.22
C ARG A 94 27.07 14.13 1.83
N HIS A 95 26.60 15.19 1.20
CA HIS A 95 26.94 15.60 -0.16
C HIS A 95 27.28 17.08 -0.10
N HIS A 96 28.54 17.49 -0.18
CA HIS A 96 28.90 18.91 -0.15
C HIS A 96 28.24 19.68 -1.33
N ILE A 97 26.99 20.12 -1.16
CA ILE A 97 26.25 20.89 -2.15
C ILE A 97 26.59 22.34 -1.83
N GLN A 98 27.59 22.86 -2.54
CA GLN A 98 27.64 24.29 -2.82
C GLN A 98 26.35 24.62 -3.58
N GLN A 99 25.35 25.16 -2.88
CA GLN A 99 24.25 25.82 -3.56
C GLN A 99 24.82 27.09 -4.18
N GLY A 100 25.06 27.04 -5.48
CA GLY A 100 25.48 28.17 -6.29
C GLY A 100 24.28 29.04 -6.67
N SER A 101 24.54 30.36 -6.57
CA SER A 101 23.84 31.55 -7.11
C SER A 101 22.42 31.83 -6.63
#